data_AF-A0AB39X736-F1
#
_entry.id   AF-A0AB39X736-F1
#
_cell.length_a   1.000
_cell.length_b   1.000
_cell.length_c   1.000
_cell.angle_alpha   90.00
_cell.angle_beta   90.00
_cell.angle_gamma   90.00
#
_symmetry.space_group_name_H-M   'P 1'
#
loop_
_entity.id
_entity.type
_entity.pdbx_description
1 polymer ?
#
loop_
_entity_poly.entity_id
_entity_poly.type
_entity_poly.pdbx_seq_one_letter_code
_entity_poly.pdbx_strand_id
1 'polypeptide(L)'
;MKAIKIIAASVLAALSLTGFAQTSSADEQQRLEQSRAMSKALGSQLSATLMKAMQEQGPVHGIQVCNEQAPAIAAAVNAANQGDTKAVVSRTALRVRNTNNAPTAEQRAVLEYFQARMNQGETAPELMFSSSDGNQYYMKAIVMQPQCAACHGGSIKPEIAQAVQAKYPADQATGFAVGDLRGAFLVQWLDARN
;
A
#
# COMPACT_ATOMS: atom_id res chain seq x y z
N MET A 1 8.75 52.59 67.33
CA MET A 1 8.98 51.40 68.18
C MET A 1 7.93 50.37 67.78
N LYS A 2 8.17 49.13 67.37
CA LYS A 2 9.33 48.24 67.29
C LYS A 2 9.22 47.46 65.98
N ALA A 3 10.37 47.14 65.39
CA ALA A 3 10.49 46.24 64.25
C ALA A 3 10.27 44.78 64.68
N ILE A 4 9.68 43.96 63.81
CA ILE A 4 9.84 42.50 63.82
C ILE A 4 10.05 42.05 62.36
N LYS A 5 11.25 41.51 62.10
CA LYS A 5 11.63 40.74 60.91
C LYS A 5 11.23 39.27 61.10
N ILE A 6 11.41 38.46 60.04
CA ILE A 6 11.57 36.97 59.96
C ILE A 6 10.32 36.29 59.37
N ILE A 7 10.34 35.40 58.38
CA ILE A 7 11.36 34.78 57.49
C ILE A 7 10.60 34.31 56.23
N ALA A 8 11.27 34.36 55.07
CA ALA A 8 10.78 33.79 53.81
C ALA A 8 10.76 32.24 53.87
N ALA A 9 9.66 31.65 53.44
CA ALA A 9 9.60 30.23 53.08
C ALA A 9 9.03 30.12 51.67
N SER A 10 9.94 30.14 50.69
CA SER A 10 9.64 29.86 49.29
C SER A 10 9.39 28.36 49.14
N VAL A 11 8.12 27.94 49.13
CA VAL A 11 7.76 26.57 48.73
C VAL A 11 7.70 26.52 47.21
N LEU A 12 8.76 25.96 46.65
CA LEU A 12 8.93 25.63 45.24
C LEU A 12 7.95 24.50 44.89
N ALA A 13 6.77 24.85 44.36
CA ALA A 13 5.87 23.86 43.77
C ALA A 13 6.41 23.49 42.37
N ALA A 14 7.21 22.42 42.31
CA ALA A 14 7.64 21.81 41.07
C ALA A 14 6.42 21.22 40.35
N LEU A 15 5.90 21.98 39.37
CA LEU A 15 4.87 21.52 38.44
C LEU A 15 5.49 20.42 37.57
N SER A 16 5.29 19.18 37.97
CA SER A 16 5.77 18.02 37.23
C SER A 16 4.94 17.93 35.94
N LEU A 17 5.54 18.31 34.80
CA LEU A 17 4.97 18.06 33.48
C LEU A 17 4.85 16.54 33.30
N THR A 18 3.63 16.04 33.45
CA THR A 18 3.25 14.70 33.05
C THR A 18 3.39 14.59 31.52
N GLY A 19 4.48 13.98 31.06
CA GLY A 19 4.65 13.58 29.67
C GLY A 19 3.68 12.45 29.33
N PHE A 20 2.49 12.79 28.84
CA PHE A 20 1.55 11.84 28.26
C PHE A 20 1.52 12.00 26.73
N ALA A 21 1.79 10.89 26.03
CA ALA A 21 1.30 10.55 24.68
C ALA A 21 1.76 11.37 23.45
N GLN A 22 3.05 11.68 23.29
CA GLN A 22 3.59 12.16 21.99
C GLN A 22 4.23 11.08 21.12
N THR A 23 4.45 9.87 21.64
CA THR A 23 5.15 8.80 20.92
C THR A 23 4.28 8.10 19.87
N SER A 24 3.00 7.82 20.17
CA SER A 24 2.14 7.03 19.27
C SER A 24 1.84 7.71 17.93
N SER A 25 1.62 9.04 17.91
CA SER A 25 1.33 9.77 16.67
C SER A 25 2.57 9.93 15.77
N ALA A 26 3.76 10.06 16.38
CA ALA A 26 5.01 10.15 15.63
C ALA A 26 5.34 8.80 14.96
N ASP A 27 5.17 7.70 15.69
CA ASP A 27 5.36 6.34 15.18
C ASP A 27 4.35 6.00 14.07
N GLU A 28 3.09 6.38 14.22
CA GLU A 28 2.05 6.18 13.19
C GLU A 28 2.35 6.97 11.91
N GLN A 29 2.78 8.23 12.04
CA GLN A 29 3.18 9.04 10.89
C GLN A 29 4.41 8.46 10.20
N GLN A 30 5.39 7.97 10.96
CA GLN A 30 6.57 7.32 10.39
C GLN A 30 6.19 6.06 9.61
N ARG A 31 5.33 5.20 10.17
CA ARG A 31 4.83 3.99 9.49
C ARG A 31 4.04 4.33 8.22
N LEU A 32 3.25 5.40 8.24
CA LEU A 32 2.55 5.87 7.05
C LEU A 32 3.53 6.25 5.93
N GLU A 33 4.55 7.05 6.23
CA GLU A 33 5.56 7.45 5.24
C GLU A 33 6.39 6.27 4.72
N GLN A 34 6.79 5.35 5.60
CA GLN A 34 7.47 4.12 5.20
C GLN A 34 6.58 3.26 4.29
N SER A 35 5.29 3.13 4.62
CA SER A 35 4.34 2.36 3.81
C SER A 35 4.14 2.98 2.41
N ARG A 36 4.08 4.31 2.32
CA ARG A 36 4.05 5.06 1.06
C ARG A 36 5.31 4.83 0.24
N ALA A 37 6.48 4.87 0.88
CA ALA A 37 7.78 4.65 0.23
C ALA A 37 7.88 3.22 -0.34
N MET A 38 7.54 2.20 0.44
CA MET A 38 7.53 0.80 -0.01
C MET A 38 6.56 0.58 -1.18
N SER A 39 5.34 1.13 -1.08
CA SER A 39 4.33 1.04 -2.13
C SER A 39 4.78 1.71 -3.43
N LYS A 40 5.40 2.90 -3.32
CA LYS A 40 5.99 3.61 -4.46
C LYS A 40 7.13 2.81 -5.09
N ALA A 41 8.05 2.28 -4.28
CA ALA A 41 9.17 1.47 -4.75
C ALA A 41 8.68 0.25 -5.54
N LEU A 42 7.74 -0.51 -4.98
CA LEU A 42 7.13 -1.66 -5.66
C LEU A 42 6.45 -1.24 -6.98
N GLY A 43 5.59 -0.22 -6.92
CA GLY A 43 4.87 0.27 -8.10
C GLY A 43 5.78 0.74 -9.23
N SER A 44 6.81 1.54 -8.89
CA SER A 44 7.76 2.07 -9.87
C SER A 44 8.60 0.97 -10.51
N GLN A 45 9.11 0.01 -9.73
CA GLN A 45 9.91 -1.10 -10.29
C GLN A 45 9.06 -2.00 -11.19
N LEU A 46 7.85 -2.37 -10.76
CA LEU A 46 6.92 -3.16 -11.58
C LEU A 46 6.59 -2.45 -12.90
N SER A 47 6.27 -1.15 -12.83
CA SER A 47 5.94 -0.36 -14.01
C SER A 47 7.12 -0.22 -14.96
N ALA A 48 8.32 0.07 -14.45
CA ALA A 48 9.52 0.22 -15.27
C ALA A 48 9.87 -1.08 -15.99
N THR A 49 9.87 -2.21 -15.27
CA THR A 49 10.14 -3.53 -15.84
C THR A 49 9.12 -3.92 -16.91
N LEU A 50 7.82 -3.71 -16.66
CA LEU A 50 6.78 -3.98 -17.65
C LEU A 50 6.94 -3.09 -18.90
N MET A 51 7.08 -1.77 -18.71
CA MET A 51 7.18 -0.84 -19.83
C MET A 51 8.39 -1.13 -20.70
N LYS A 52 9.55 -1.46 -20.11
CA LYS A 52 10.73 -1.89 -20.84
C LYS A 52 10.45 -3.13 -21.69
N ALA A 53 9.89 -4.18 -21.09
CA ALA A 53 9.55 -5.42 -21.81
C ALA A 53 8.56 -5.18 -22.96
N MET A 54 7.56 -4.32 -22.74
CA MET A 54 6.58 -3.96 -23.76
C MET A 54 7.20 -3.17 -24.92
N GLN A 55 8.15 -2.28 -24.64
CA GLN A 55 8.85 -1.49 -25.66
C GLN A 55 9.79 -2.35 -26.50
N GLU A 56 10.51 -3.29 -25.88
CA GLU A 56 11.51 -4.12 -26.56
C GLU A 56 10.88 -5.28 -27.34
N GLN A 57 9.85 -5.93 -26.79
CA GLN A 57 9.34 -7.22 -27.30
C GLN A 57 7.81 -7.30 -27.36
N GLY A 58 7.11 -6.19 -27.09
CA GLY A 58 5.66 -6.10 -27.21
C GLY A 58 4.86 -6.59 -25.98
N PRO A 59 3.54 -6.35 -25.98
CA PRO A 59 2.66 -6.59 -24.82
C PRO A 59 2.53 -8.07 -24.43
N VAL A 60 2.63 -9.00 -25.39
CA VAL A 60 2.60 -10.44 -25.10
C VAL A 60 3.80 -10.85 -24.24
N HIS A 61 5.00 -10.39 -24.58
CA HIS A 61 6.19 -10.63 -23.76
C HIS A 61 6.09 -9.93 -22.40
N GLY A 62 5.51 -8.73 -22.35
CA GLY A 62 5.22 -8.02 -21.10
C GLY A 62 4.40 -8.84 -20.10
N ILE A 63 3.45 -9.68 -20.58
CA ILE A 63 2.67 -10.58 -19.71
C ILE A 63 3.56 -11.64 -19.06
N GLN A 64 4.47 -12.24 -19.82
CA GLN A 64 5.44 -13.21 -19.31
C GLN A 64 6.33 -12.56 -18.24
N VAL A 65 6.90 -11.41 -18.56
CA VAL A 65 7.75 -10.65 -17.62
C VAL A 65 6.97 -10.30 -16.35
N CYS A 66 5.72 -9.84 -16.45
CA CYS A 66 4.89 -9.60 -15.27
C CYS A 66 4.63 -10.87 -14.43
N ASN A 67 4.43 -12.03 -15.07
CA ASN A 67 4.18 -13.29 -14.36
C ASN A 67 5.41 -13.76 -13.58
N GLU A 68 6.59 -13.67 -14.22
CA GLU A 68 7.83 -14.24 -13.69
C GLU A 68 8.58 -13.25 -12.78
N GLN A 69 8.63 -11.96 -13.15
CA GLN A 69 9.44 -10.96 -12.44
C GLN A 69 8.69 -10.25 -11.32
N ALA A 70 7.36 -10.14 -11.36
CA ALA A 70 6.63 -9.42 -10.33
C ALA A 70 6.82 -9.99 -8.91
N PRO A 71 6.82 -11.33 -8.69
CA PRO A 71 7.14 -11.91 -7.39
C PRO A 71 8.57 -11.59 -6.95
N ALA A 72 9.54 -11.65 -7.87
CA ALA A 72 10.95 -11.36 -7.59
C ALA A 72 11.16 -9.88 -7.21
N ILE A 73 10.50 -8.94 -7.89
CA ILE A 73 10.52 -7.52 -7.55
C ILE A 73 9.94 -7.28 -6.16
N ALA A 74 8.79 -7.89 -5.84
CA ALA A 74 8.21 -7.77 -4.50
C ALA A 74 9.15 -8.32 -3.42
N ALA A 75 9.79 -9.47 -3.67
CA ALA A 75 10.78 -10.04 -2.77
C ALA A 75 11.99 -9.12 -2.57
N ALA A 76 12.51 -8.51 -3.65
CA ALA A 76 13.64 -7.58 -3.59
C ALA A 76 13.30 -6.30 -2.80
N VAL A 77 12.12 -5.71 -3.05
CA VAL A 77 11.64 -4.56 -2.27
C VAL A 77 11.49 -4.94 -0.81
N ASN A 78 10.91 -6.10 -0.49
CA ASN A 78 10.78 -6.55 0.89
C ASN A 78 12.15 -6.78 1.55
N ALA A 79 13.10 -7.43 0.85
CA ALA A 79 14.45 -7.68 1.36
C ALA A 79 15.20 -6.38 1.69
N ALA A 80 15.06 -5.35 0.85
CA ALA A 80 15.67 -4.03 1.10
C ALA A 80 15.12 -3.33 2.36
N ASN A 81 13.98 -3.77 2.90
CA ASN A 81 13.34 -3.19 4.09
C ASN A 81 13.55 -4.04 5.38
N GLN A 82 14.16 -5.23 5.29
CA GLN A 82 14.27 -6.18 6.43
C GLN A 82 15.21 -5.74 7.57
N GLY A 83 15.92 -4.62 7.44
CA GLY A 83 16.79 -4.08 8.49
C GLY A 83 16.01 -3.42 9.64
N ASP A 84 15.59 -2.18 9.43
CA ASP A 84 14.99 -1.33 10.49
C ASP A 84 13.47 -1.44 10.60
N THR A 85 12.82 -2.17 9.68
CA THR A 85 11.35 -2.13 9.51
C THR A 85 10.80 -3.54 9.37
N LYS A 86 9.96 -4.00 10.30
CA LYS A 86 9.26 -5.29 10.14
C LYS A 86 8.00 -5.10 9.31
N ALA A 87 8.14 -4.79 8.02
CA ALA A 87 7.00 -4.60 7.12
C ALA A 87 7.16 -5.38 5.82
N VAL A 88 6.02 -5.81 5.25
CA VAL A 88 5.94 -6.55 3.99
C VAL A 88 5.01 -5.82 3.04
N VAL A 89 5.51 -5.44 1.86
CA VAL A 89 4.72 -4.87 0.76
C VAL A 89 4.31 -5.92 -0.26
N SER A 90 3.07 -5.81 -0.73
CA SER A 90 2.45 -6.69 -1.73
C SER A 90 1.34 -5.93 -2.49
N ARG A 91 0.51 -6.66 -3.24
CA ARG A 91 -0.66 -6.12 -3.95
C ARG A 91 -1.88 -6.99 -3.72
N THR A 92 -3.05 -6.37 -3.71
CA THR A 92 -4.35 -7.05 -3.62
C THR A 92 -5.37 -6.40 -4.56
N ALA A 93 -6.47 -7.08 -4.90
CA ALA A 93 -7.52 -6.52 -5.74
C ALA A 93 -8.86 -7.26 -5.59
N LEU A 94 -9.98 -6.57 -5.86
CA LEU A 94 -11.30 -7.20 -5.96
C LEU A 94 -11.37 -8.18 -7.15
N ARG A 95 -10.62 -7.87 -8.21
CA ARG A 95 -10.55 -8.62 -9.47
C ARG A 95 -9.08 -8.92 -9.78
N VAL A 96 -8.66 -10.13 -9.44
CA VAL A 96 -7.26 -10.54 -9.44
C VAL A 96 -6.83 -11.14 -10.78
N ARG A 97 -5.55 -10.94 -11.13
CA ARG A 97 -4.90 -11.68 -12.22
C ARG A 97 -4.18 -12.92 -11.71
N ASN A 98 -3.42 -12.72 -10.65
CA ASN A 98 -2.80 -13.80 -9.89
C ASN A 98 -3.67 -14.06 -8.65
N THR A 99 -4.13 -15.29 -8.48
CA THR A 99 -4.98 -15.72 -7.35
C THR A 99 -4.34 -15.49 -5.99
N ASN A 100 -3.00 -15.44 -5.93
CA ASN A 100 -2.26 -15.15 -4.70
C ASN A 100 -2.45 -13.71 -4.20
N ASN A 101 -3.01 -12.82 -5.02
CA ASN A 101 -3.34 -11.45 -4.65
C ASN A 101 -4.79 -11.30 -4.18
N ALA A 102 -5.49 -12.40 -3.87
CA ALA A 102 -6.86 -12.34 -3.36
C ALA A 102 -6.89 -11.65 -1.98
N PRO A 103 -7.85 -10.72 -1.74
CA PRO A 103 -7.95 -10.02 -0.48
C PRO A 103 -8.53 -10.90 0.62
N THR A 104 -8.14 -10.62 1.87
CA THR A 104 -8.92 -11.04 3.04
C THR A 104 -10.25 -10.29 3.10
N ALA A 105 -11.16 -10.68 4.01
CA ALA A 105 -12.44 -9.98 4.19
C ALA A 105 -12.27 -8.50 4.54
N GLU A 106 -11.33 -8.16 5.42
CA GLU A 106 -11.05 -6.77 5.82
C GLU A 106 -10.40 -5.97 4.69
N GLN A 107 -9.45 -6.57 3.95
CA GLN A 107 -8.84 -5.92 2.78
C GLN A 107 -9.86 -5.68 1.68
N ARG A 108 -10.83 -6.59 1.50
CA ARG A 108 -11.96 -6.40 0.59
C ARG A 108 -12.81 -5.20 1.00
N ALA A 109 -13.15 -5.07 2.28
CA ALA A 109 -13.91 -3.92 2.77
C ALA A 109 -13.17 -2.59 2.51
N VAL A 110 -11.84 -2.56 2.67
CA VAL A 110 -11.02 -1.38 2.33
C VAL A 110 -11.02 -1.09 0.83
N LEU A 111 -10.95 -2.11 -0.04
CA LEU A 111 -11.05 -1.93 -1.49
C LEU A 111 -12.43 -1.39 -1.91
N GLU A 112 -13.51 -1.89 -1.31
CA GLU A 112 -14.88 -1.40 -1.55
C GLU A 112 -15.05 0.04 -1.06
N TYR A 113 -14.46 0.37 0.09
CA TYR A 113 -14.37 1.74 0.60
C TYR A 113 -13.62 2.67 -0.36
N PHE A 114 -12.48 2.23 -0.90
CA PHE A 114 -11.75 3.00 -1.92
C PHE A 114 -12.58 3.21 -3.19
N GLN A 115 -13.27 2.17 -3.67
CA GLN A 115 -14.15 2.30 -4.82
C GLN A 115 -15.24 3.35 -4.59
N ALA A 116 -15.87 3.35 -3.40
CA ALA A 116 -16.88 4.35 -3.05
C ALA A 116 -16.32 5.78 -3.01
N ARG A 117 -15.11 5.99 -2.48
CA ARG A 117 -14.44 7.31 -2.45
C ARG A 117 -14.02 7.78 -3.84
N MET A 118 -13.54 6.87 -4.68
CA MET A 118 -13.20 7.19 -6.07
C MET A 118 -14.45 7.58 -6.88
N ASN A 119 -15.60 6.94 -6.63
CA ASN A 119 -16.87 7.34 -7.23
C ASN A 119 -17.34 8.74 -6.77
N GLN A 120 -16.80 9.26 -5.67
CA GLN A 120 -17.02 10.63 -5.17
C GLN A 120 -15.96 11.63 -5.65
N GLY A 121 -15.04 11.20 -6.53
CA GLY A 121 -14.04 12.07 -7.16
C GLY A 121 -12.66 12.06 -6.52
N GLU A 122 -12.41 11.23 -5.52
CA GLU A 122 -11.07 11.09 -4.96
C GLU A 122 -10.15 10.24 -5.84
N THR A 123 -8.98 10.75 -6.22
CA THR A 123 -8.15 10.11 -7.23
C THR A 123 -7.50 8.81 -6.77
N ALA A 124 -6.89 8.76 -5.58
CA ALA A 124 -6.09 7.62 -5.14
C ALA A 124 -6.11 7.48 -3.59
N PRO A 125 -7.25 7.06 -3.02
CA PRO A 125 -7.38 6.96 -1.57
C PRO A 125 -6.35 6.01 -0.97
N GLU A 126 -5.97 6.30 0.26
CA GLU A 126 -5.10 5.46 1.08
C GLU A 126 -5.63 5.36 2.51
N LEU A 127 -5.29 4.29 3.22
CA LEU A 127 -5.78 4.03 4.57
C LEU A 127 -4.75 3.22 5.37
N MET A 128 -4.48 3.66 6.60
CA MET A 128 -3.90 2.85 7.67
C MET A 128 -5.03 2.27 8.52
N PHE A 129 -4.98 0.99 8.86
CA PHE A 129 -5.97 0.35 9.74
C PHE A 129 -5.33 -0.79 10.55
N SER A 130 -5.95 -1.12 11.68
CA SER A 130 -5.60 -2.33 12.44
C SER A 130 -6.60 -3.44 12.11
N SER A 131 -6.10 -4.63 11.80
CA SER A 131 -6.93 -5.81 11.58
C SER A 131 -7.35 -6.42 12.92
N SER A 132 -8.40 -7.25 12.88
CA SER A 132 -8.83 -8.09 13.99
C SER A 132 -7.73 -9.04 14.52
N ASP A 133 -6.70 -9.34 13.72
CA ASP A 133 -5.54 -10.14 14.15
C ASP A 133 -4.47 -9.34 14.94
N GLY A 134 -4.70 -8.04 15.12
CA GLY A 134 -3.80 -7.13 15.83
C GLY A 134 -2.72 -6.51 14.94
N ASN A 135 -2.53 -6.97 13.71
CA ASN A 135 -1.56 -6.39 12.79
C ASN A 135 -2.04 -5.04 12.24
N GLN A 136 -1.09 -4.15 12.00
CA GLN A 136 -1.34 -2.89 11.32
C GLN A 136 -1.10 -3.03 9.81
N TYR A 137 -2.00 -2.47 9.03
CA TYR A 137 -1.97 -2.49 7.58
C TYR A 137 -2.06 -1.09 7.00
N TYR A 138 -1.39 -0.89 5.86
CA TYR A 138 -1.59 0.23 4.98
C TYR A 138 -2.05 -0.26 3.60
N MET A 139 -3.03 0.43 3.03
CA MET A 139 -3.46 0.19 1.65
C MET A 139 -3.49 1.49 0.85
N LYS A 140 -3.05 1.44 -0.41
CA LYS A 140 -3.14 2.56 -1.37
C LYS A 140 -3.77 2.10 -2.66
N ALA A 141 -4.80 2.79 -3.11
CA ALA A 141 -5.46 2.50 -4.38
C ALA A 141 -4.47 2.53 -5.56
N ILE A 142 -4.59 1.53 -6.44
CA ILE A 142 -3.96 1.48 -7.75
C ILE A 142 -5.04 1.89 -8.75
N VAL A 143 -4.86 3.04 -9.37
CA VAL A 143 -5.81 3.61 -10.33
C VAL A 143 -5.43 3.19 -11.74
N MET A 144 -6.41 2.75 -12.53
CA MET A 144 -6.22 2.45 -13.94
C MET A 144 -5.72 3.67 -14.72
N GLN A 145 -4.52 3.58 -15.26
CA GLN A 145 -3.94 4.56 -16.18
C GLN A 145 -4.11 4.10 -17.64
N PRO A 146 -3.98 4.98 -18.66
CA PRO A 146 -4.16 4.61 -20.06
C PRO A 146 -3.31 3.40 -20.50
N GLN A 147 -2.06 3.32 -20.07
CA GLN A 147 -1.16 2.21 -20.38
C GLN A 147 -1.64 0.86 -19.81
N CYS A 148 -2.42 0.86 -18.73
CA CYS A 148 -2.95 -0.35 -18.12
C CYS A 148 -4.01 -1.01 -19.01
N ALA A 149 -4.71 -0.22 -19.83
CA ALA A 149 -5.84 -0.68 -20.64
C ALA A 149 -5.45 -1.71 -21.71
N ALA A 150 -4.18 -1.75 -22.13
CA ALA A 150 -3.70 -2.72 -23.11
C ALA A 150 -3.96 -4.18 -22.69
N CYS A 151 -3.91 -4.47 -21.38
CA CYS A 151 -4.10 -5.82 -20.83
C CYS A 151 -5.21 -5.92 -19.78
N HIS A 152 -5.73 -4.79 -19.30
CA HIS A 152 -6.78 -4.73 -18.27
C HIS A 152 -8.06 -4.05 -18.77
N GLY A 153 -8.05 -3.45 -19.96
CA GLY A 153 -9.16 -2.68 -20.50
C GLY A 153 -10.38 -3.52 -20.93
N GLY A 154 -11.45 -2.85 -21.34
CA GLY A 154 -12.63 -3.46 -21.99
C GLY A 154 -12.37 -4.10 -23.34
N SER A 155 -11.39 -3.57 -24.09
CA SER A 155 -11.04 -4.05 -25.43
C SER A 155 -9.58 -4.46 -25.44
N ILE A 156 -9.33 -5.76 -25.33
CA ILE A 156 -7.99 -6.36 -25.35
C ILE A 156 -7.81 -7.09 -26.67
N LYS A 157 -6.65 -6.94 -27.30
CA LYS A 157 -6.36 -7.63 -28.57
C LYS A 157 -6.36 -9.16 -28.37
N PRO A 158 -6.84 -9.97 -29.34
CA PRO A 158 -6.94 -11.42 -29.19
C PRO A 158 -5.65 -12.10 -28.75
N GLU A 159 -4.50 -11.70 -29.30
CA GLU A 159 -3.19 -12.26 -28.96
C GLU A 159 -2.79 -11.97 -27.50
N ILE A 160 -3.17 -10.81 -26.97
CA ILE A 160 -2.93 -10.45 -25.57
C ILE A 160 -3.87 -11.25 -24.66
N ALA A 161 -5.15 -11.35 -25.01
CA ALA A 161 -6.12 -12.12 -24.26
C ALA A 161 -5.73 -13.61 -24.17
N GLN A 162 -5.26 -14.20 -25.27
CA GLN A 162 -4.77 -15.57 -25.32
C GLN A 162 -3.53 -15.77 -24.43
N ALA A 163 -2.57 -14.85 -24.50
CA ALA A 163 -1.37 -14.90 -23.65
C ALA A 163 -1.69 -14.74 -22.16
N VAL A 164 -2.65 -13.88 -21.80
CA VAL A 164 -3.16 -13.76 -20.43
C VAL A 164 -3.78 -15.08 -19.99
N GLN A 165 -4.70 -15.65 -20.78
CA GLN A 165 -5.39 -16.89 -20.42
C GLN A 165 -4.42 -18.07 -20.24
N ALA A 166 -3.37 -18.15 -21.07
CA ALA A 166 -2.36 -19.20 -20.97
C ALA A 166 -1.53 -19.13 -19.68
N LYS A 167 -1.18 -17.91 -19.22
CA LYS A 167 -0.39 -17.70 -17.99
C LYS A 167 -1.24 -17.56 -16.73
N TYR A 168 -2.51 -17.15 -16.87
CA TYR A 168 -3.45 -16.87 -15.79
C TYR A 168 -4.83 -17.46 -16.13
N PRO A 169 -5.03 -18.78 -15.99
CA PRO A 169 -6.30 -19.42 -16.39
C PRO A 169 -7.52 -18.94 -15.60
N ALA A 170 -7.31 -18.39 -14.41
CA ALA A 170 -8.34 -17.84 -13.51
C ALA A 170 -8.33 -16.30 -13.48
N ASP A 171 -7.82 -15.63 -14.51
CA ASP A 171 -7.79 -14.16 -14.57
C ASP A 171 -9.20 -13.56 -14.48
N GLN A 172 -9.33 -12.51 -13.67
CA GLN A 172 -10.55 -11.71 -13.53
C GLN A 172 -10.32 -10.23 -13.85
N ALA A 173 -9.07 -9.86 -14.18
CA ALA A 173 -8.62 -8.49 -14.21
C ALA A 173 -8.77 -7.79 -15.58
N THR A 174 -9.85 -8.03 -16.33
CA THR A 174 -10.09 -7.45 -17.67
C THR A 174 -11.45 -6.77 -17.78
N GLY A 175 -11.57 -5.63 -18.45
CA GLY A 175 -12.84 -4.90 -18.51
C GLY A 175 -12.89 -3.71 -17.56
N PHE A 176 -11.73 -3.10 -17.31
CA PHE A 176 -11.64 -1.84 -16.60
C PHE A 176 -11.66 -0.65 -17.57
N ALA A 177 -12.17 0.48 -17.12
CA ALA A 177 -11.98 1.80 -17.71
C ALA A 177 -10.76 2.51 -17.10
N VAL A 178 -10.26 3.54 -17.78
CA VAL A 178 -9.27 4.46 -17.19
C VAL A 178 -9.94 5.21 -16.03
N GLY A 179 -9.26 5.31 -14.89
CA GLY A 179 -9.81 5.86 -13.66
C GLY A 179 -10.40 4.82 -12.70
N ASP A 180 -10.68 3.60 -13.14
CA ASP A 180 -11.19 2.54 -12.26
C ASP A 180 -10.17 2.13 -11.18
N LEU A 181 -10.67 1.60 -10.06
CA LEU A 181 -9.86 0.92 -9.06
C LEU A 181 -9.34 -0.41 -9.62
N ARG A 182 -8.05 -0.47 -9.96
CA ARG A 182 -7.40 -1.71 -10.39
C ARG A 182 -7.14 -2.67 -9.23
N GLY A 183 -6.88 -2.13 -8.05
CA GLY A 183 -6.50 -2.88 -6.85
C GLY A 183 -5.85 -1.95 -5.82
N ALA A 184 -5.02 -2.49 -4.94
CA ALA A 184 -4.25 -1.70 -3.99
C ALA A 184 -2.84 -2.26 -3.79
N PHE A 185 -1.90 -1.38 -3.48
CA PHE A 185 -0.69 -1.78 -2.74
C PHE A 185 -1.09 -2.05 -1.30
N LEU A 186 -0.49 -3.06 -0.70
CA LEU A 186 -0.76 -3.50 0.67
C LEU A 186 0.57 -3.59 1.41
N VAL A 187 0.70 -2.91 2.54
CA VAL A 187 1.82 -3.05 3.47
C VAL A 187 1.29 -3.63 4.78
N GLN A 188 1.88 -4.71 5.25
CA GLN A 188 1.61 -5.32 6.54
C GLN A 188 2.78 -5.06 7.48
N TRP A 189 2.51 -4.52 8.66
CA TRP A 189 3.47 -4.37 9.75
C TRP A 189 3.43 -5.59 10.67
N LEU A 190 4.58 -6.24 10.87
CA LEU A 190 4.74 -7.50 11.60
C LEU A 190 5.17 -7.32 13.07
N ASP A 191 5.46 -6.09 13.47
CA ASP A 191 5.86 -5.71 14.84
C ASP A 191 4.74 -5.01 15.62
N ALA A 192 3.58 -4.80 15.00
CA ALA A 192 2.38 -4.30 15.68
C ALA A 192 1.77 -5.43 16.53
N ARG A 193 2.47 -5.86 17.57
CA ARG A 193 1.88 -6.59 18.69
C ARG A 193 1.94 -5.67 19.89
N ASN A 194 0.79 -5.16 20.31
CA ASN A 194 0.63 -4.60 21.66
C ASN A 194 0.99 -5.67 22.71
#